data_AF-A0A833ZVV0-F1
#
_entry.id   AF-A0A833ZVV0-F1
#
_cell.length_a   1.000
_cell.length_b   1.000
_cell.length_c   1.000
_cell.angle_alpha   90.00
_cell.angle_beta   90.00
_cell.angle_gamma   90.00
#
_symmetry.space_group_name_H-M   'P 1'
#
loop_
_entity.id
_entity.type
_entity.pdbx_description
1 polymer ?
#
loop_
_entity_poly.entity_id
_entity_poly.type
_entity_poly.pdbx_seq_one_letter_code
_entity_poly.pdbx_strand_id
1 'polypeptide(L)'
;MAWKLTAALLLLAWLSATMCSARDGTELLNICMDAKHHKAKPGPEDKLHDQCSPWRKNACCSVSTSQELHKDTSLLYNFNWDHCRKMEPACKRHFIQDTCLYECSPNLGPWIQEDRDVGSGPDYLKGSSNSYCKVLLDLSFVEKMAIPEVRRGGRRGKGTVELSRSLSYREPPPLPGTNMALTVATQLLLLLVWGTAVWAARPGAELLNVCMDAKHHKEKPSPEDKLHEQCSPWKKNACCSVNTSQEAHKDVSYLYRFNWDHCGPLEPVCKRHFIQDTCLYECSPNLGPWIQQVNQSWRKERILNVPLCKEDCESWWRDCRTSYTCKTNWHKGWNWTSGFNECPVKDACHPFYFYFPTPAALCNEIWSHSYKVSNYSRGSGRCIQMWFDPAQGNPNEEVARFYAEAMNGAGLHRVWPGLSGLALILFLVLT
;
A
#
# COMPACT_ATOMS: atom_id res chain seq x y z
N MET A 1 10.19 -32.03 44.66
CA MET A 1 10.85 -31.29 43.56
C MET A 1 10.58 -31.87 42.16
N ALA A 2 10.10 -33.12 42.01
CA ALA A 2 9.86 -33.74 40.70
C ALA A 2 8.65 -33.18 39.90
N TRP A 3 7.59 -32.68 40.56
CA TRP A 3 6.38 -32.19 39.88
C TRP A 3 6.58 -30.89 39.08
N LYS A 4 7.56 -30.06 39.47
CA LYS A 4 7.89 -28.82 38.75
C LYS A 4 8.64 -29.09 37.45
N LEU A 5 9.46 -30.16 37.42
CA LEU A 5 10.20 -30.59 36.24
C LEU A 5 9.29 -31.21 35.18
N THR A 6 8.27 -31.98 35.59
CA THR A 6 7.31 -32.58 34.67
C THR A 6 6.40 -31.54 34.00
N ALA A 7 5.98 -30.50 34.73
CA ALA A 7 5.21 -29.40 34.15
C ALA A 7 6.04 -28.55 33.16
N ALA A 8 7.32 -28.31 33.46
CA ALA A 8 8.22 -27.57 32.59
C ALA A 8 8.52 -28.34 31.29
N LEU A 9 8.70 -29.66 31.37
CA LEU A 9 8.92 -30.52 30.20
C LEU A 9 7.68 -30.62 29.29
N LEU A 10 6.48 -30.63 29.88
CA LEU A 10 5.22 -30.61 29.13
C LEU A 10 4.99 -29.25 28.44
N LEU A 11 5.33 -28.13 29.07
CA LEU A 11 5.30 -26.79 28.47
C LEU A 11 6.31 -26.64 27.33
N LEU A 12 7.52 -27.18 27.47
CA LEU A 12 8.54 -27.21 26.41
C LEU A 12 8.09 -28.07 25.22
N ALA A 13 7.48 -29.23 25.48
CA ALA A 13 6.90 -30.06 24.44
C ALA A 13 5.73 -29.36 23.72
N TRP A 14 4.90 -28.60 24.44
CA TRP A 14 3.80 -27.83 23.87
C TRP A 14 4.27 -26.63 23.03
N LEU A 15 5.33 -25.95 23.46
CA LEU A 15 5.99 -24.87 22.71
C LEU A 15 6.69 -25.39 21.44
N SER A 16 7.23 -26.61 21.47
CA SER A 16 7.83 -27.23 20.27
C SER A 16 6.78 -27.71 19.25
N ALA A 17 5.57 -28.03 19.70
CA ALA A 17 4.49 -28.52 18.84
C ALA A 17 3.68 -27.41 18.14
N THR A 18 3.84 -26.15 18.54
CA THR A 18 3.15 -24.98 17.93
C THR A 18 3.96 -24.25 16.86
N MET A 19 5.20 -24.69 16.57
CA MET A 19 5.98 -24.21 15.43
C MET A 19 5.61 -24.99 14.16
N CYS A 20 4.39 -24.79 13.67
CA CYS A 20 4.03 -25.09 12.29
C CYS A 20 4.02 -23.78 11.47
N SER A 21 5.09 -23.63 10.68
CA SER A 21 5.21 -22.85 9.45
C SER A 21 4.94 -21.35 9.51
N ALA A 22 5.76 -20.61 10.26
CA ALA A 22 6.16 -19.28 9.82
C ALA A 22 7.29 -19.44 8.80
N ARG A 23 7.09 -19.05 7.52
CA ARG A 23 8.21 -18.88 6.57
C ARG A 23 9.13 -17.82 7.18
N ASP A 24 10.35 -18.21 7.51
CA ASP A 24 11.34 -17.33 8.11
C ASP A 24 11.68 -16.20 7.10
N GLY A 25 11.74 -14.95 7.55
CA GLY A 25 12.01 -13.80 6.66
C GLY A 25 13.39 -13.87 5.98
N THR A 26 14.27 -14.74 6.48
CA THR A 26 15.57 -15.09 5.89
C THR A 26 15.44 -15.96 4.62
N GLU A 27 14.30 -16.63 4.41
CA GLU A 27 14.04 -17.52 3.27
C GLU A 27 13.68 -16.75 1.99
N LEU A 28 13.34 -15.45 2.11
CA LEU A 28 12.97 -14.56 1.00
C LEU A 28 14.12 -13.65 0.53
N LEU A 29 15.25 -13.64 1.22
CA LEU A 29 16.43 -12.89 0.81
C LEU A 29 17.48 -13.86 0.27
N ASN A 30 18.34 -13.36 -0.60
CA ASN A 30 19.41 -14.15 -1.20
C ASN A 30 18.90 -15.34 -2.04
N ILE A 31 17.85 -15.11 -2.81
CA ILE A 31 17.21 -16.08 -3.70
C ILE A 31 17.13 -15.52 -5.11
N CYS A 32 17.30 -16.37 -6.11
CA CYS A 32 17.07 -16.01 -7.51
C CYS A 32 15.66 -16.42 -7.92
N MET A 33 15.05 -15.60 -8.78
CA MET A 33 13.80 -15.97 -9.43
C MET A 33 13.99 -17.22 -10.27
N ASP A 34 12.99 -18.10 -10.26
CA ASP A 34 12.95 -19.23 -11.19
C ASP A 34 12.42 -18.73 -12.55
N ALA A 35 13.34 -18.19 -13.34
CA ALA A 35 13.05 -17.65 -14.65
C ALA A 35 14.21 -17.92 -15.63
N LYS A 36 13.90 -17.80 -16.92
CA LYS A 36 14.75 -18.27 -18.03
C LYS A 36 16.20 -17.77 -17.99
N HIS A 37 16.43 -16.55 -17.51
CA HIS A 37 17.73 -15.87 -17.57
C HIS A 37 18.43 -15.74 -16.22
N HIS A 38 17.83 -16.34 -15.18
CA HIS A 38 18.34 -16.38 -13.83
C HIS A 38 19.12 -17.68 -13.57
N LYS A 39 20.11 -17.60 -12.71
CA LYS A 39 20.81 -18.75 -12.14
C LYS A 39 19.92 -19.38 -11.08
N ALA A 40 20.08 -20.68 -10.86
CA ALA A 40 19.37 -21.40 -9.81
C ALA A 40 19.68 -20.87 -8.40
N LYS A 41 20.87 -20.29 -8.17
CA LYS A 41 21.28 -19.69 -6.91
C LYS A 41 22.18 -18.46 -7.15
N PRO A 42 22.16 -17.47 -6.24
CA PRO A 42 23.08 -16.34 -6.31
C PRO A 42 24.54 -16.80 -6.24
N GLY A 43 25.42 -16.11 -6.95
CA GLY A 43 26.85 -16.41 -6.92
C GLY A 43 27.71 -15.36 -7.62
N PRO A 44 29.04 -15.43 -7.47
CA PRO A 44 29.96 -14.43 -8.02
C PRO A 44 29.99 -14.47 -9.56
N GLU A 45 30.07 -13.28 -10.16
CA GLU A 45 30.18 -12.99 -11.60
C GLU A 45 31.10 -11.77 -11.78
N ASP A 46 32.40 -11.95 -11.73
CA ASP A 46 33.35 -10.83 -11.63
C ASP A 46 33.35 -9.86 -12.82
N LYS A 47 32.72 -10.26 -13.94
CA LYS A 47 32.71 -9.53 -15.22
C LYS A 47 31.32 -9.07 -15.66
N LEU A 48 30.40 -8.83 -14.73
CA LEU A 48 29.12 -8.21 -15.07
C LEU A 48 29.35 -6.86 -15.78
N HIS A 49 28.56 -6.62 -16.83
CA HIS A 49 28.72 -5.47 -17.71
C HIS A 49 28.07 -4.20 -17.13
N ASP A 50 28.76 -3.06 -17.22
CA ASP A 50 28.30 -1.70 -16.89
C ASP A 50 27.33 -1.61 -15.70
N GLN A 51 26.03 -1.32 -15.95
CA GLN A 51 25.03 -1.05 -14.92
C GLN A 51 24.75 -2.26 -14.02
N CYS A 52 25.08 -3.48 -14.48
CA CYS A 52 24.90 -4.72 -13.72
C CYS A 52 26.07 -5.00 -12.75
N SER A 53 27.18 -4.24 -12.82
CA SER A 53 28.36 -4.42 -11.97
C SER A 53 28.11 -4.45 -10.45
N PRO A 54 27.13 -3.72 -9.87
CA PRO A 54 26.89 -3.73 -8.43
C PRO A 54 26.63 -5.12 -7.84
N TRP A 55 26.07 -6.05 -8.62
CA TRP A 55 25.71 -7.39 -8.15
C TRP A 55 26.82 -8.44 -8.31
N ARG A 56 27.98 -8.09 -8.88
CA ARG A 56 29.04 -9.05 -9.27
C ARG A 56 29.51 -10.04 -8.18
N LYS A 57 29.36 -9.70 -6.89
CA LYS A 57 29.77 -10.58 -5.79
C LYS A 57 28.77 -11.70 -5.50
N ASN A 58 27.51 -11.49 -5.87
CA ASN A 58 26.40 -12.36 -5.51
C ASN A 58 25.20 -12.12 -6.43
N ALA A 59 25.38 -12.35 -7.72
CA ALA A 59 24.38 -12.05 -8.74
C ALA A 59 23.49 -13.27 -9.04
N CYS A 60 22.27 -12.99 -9.47
CA CYS A 60 21.36 -13.96 -10.08
C CYS A 60 21.47 -14.06 -11.60
N CYS A 61 22.04 -13.06 -12.27
CA CYS A 61 22.28 -13.09 -13.70
C CYS A 61 23.68 -13.64 -14.03
N SER A 62 23.92 -14.03 -15.28
CA SER A 62 25.24 -14.40 -15.79
C SER A 62 25.97 -13.22 -16.47
N VAL A 63 27.28 -13.32 -16.68
CA VAL A 63 28.02 -12.36 -17.53
C VAL A 63 27.38 -12.22 -18.91
N SER A 64 26.99 -13.33 -19.55
CA SER A 64 26.31 -13.29 -20.86
C SER A 64 24.97 -12.54 -20.81
N THR A 65 24.16 -12.78 -19.78
CA THR A 65 22.90 -12.05 -19.57
C THR A 65 23.19 -10.55 -19.48
N SER A 66 24.18 -10.15 -18.66
CA SER A 66 24.52 -8.75 -18.50
C SER A 66 25.00 -8.10 -19.80
N GLN A 67 25.75 -8.81 -20.65
CA GLN A 67 26.21 -8.27 -21.94
C GLN A 67 25.06 -8.14 -22.94
N GLU A 68 24.17 -9.14 -23.03
CA GLU A 68 23.02 -9.10 -23.93
C GLU A 68 22.01 -7.99 -23.57
N LEU A 69 21.90 -7.61 -22.30
CA LEU A 69 21.04 -6.50 -21.85
C LEU A 69 21.47 -5.14 -22.42
N HIS A 70 22.76 -4.96 -22.70
CA HIS A 70 23.31 -3.69 -23.17
C HIS A 70 23.34 -3.56 -24.70
N LYS A 71 22.93 -4.60 -25.44
CA LYS A 71 22.80 -4.53 -26.90
C LYS A 71 21.57 -3.72 -27.32
N ASP A 72 21.68 -3.02 -28.44
CA ASP A 72 20.57 -2.25 -29.02
C ASP A 72 19.38 -3.14 -29.37
N THR A 73 19.66 -4.34 -29.87
CA THR A 73 18.68 -5.42 -30.06
C THR A 73 19.08 -6.58 -29.15
N SER A 74 18.39 -6.72 -28.03
CA SER A 74 18.65 -7.77 -27.05
C SER A 74 17.93 -9.05 -27.43
N LEU A 75 18.67 -10.16 -27.52
CA LEU A 75 18.12 -11.48 -27.80
C LEU A 75 17.40 -12.10 -26.58
N LEU A 76 17.61 -11.55 -25.38
CA LEU A 76 17.00 -12.07 -24.15
C LEU A 76 15.47 -11.95 -24.19
N TYR A 77 14.96 -10.83 -24.69
CA TYR A 77 13.53 -10.52 -24.77
C TYR A 77 13.05 -10.25 -26.20
N ASN A 78 13.91 -10.51 -27.20
CA ASN A 78 13.66 -10.18 -28.60
C ASN A 78 13.17 -8.73 -28.76
N PHE A 79 13.88 -7.80 -28.11
CA PHE A 79 13.46 -6.43 -27.91
C PHE A 79 14.52 -5.45 -28.42
N ASN A 80 14.07 -4.38 -29.07
CA ASN A 80 14.90 -3.28 -29.54
C ASN A 80 14.53 -1.99 -28.79
N TRP A 81 15.52 -1.34 -28.18
CA TRP A 81 15.34 -0.09 -27.45
C TRP A 81 14.78 1.04 -28.33
N ASP A 82 15.00 0.98 -29.64
CA ASP A 82 14.59 1.98 -30.62
C ASP A 82 13.32 1.60 -31.41
N HIS A 83 12.53 0.60 -30.94
CA HIS A 83 11.39 0.04 -31.68
C HIS A 83 10.28 1.05 -32.08
N CYS A 84 10.08 2.11 -31.30
CA CYS A 84 9.16 3.22 -31.64
C CYS A 84 9.89 4.36 -32.36
N ARG A 85 11.04 4.77 -31.80
CA ARG A 85 11.97 5.79 -32.31
C ARG A 85 13.28 5.69 -31.52
N LYS A 86 14.32 6.36 -32.00
CA LYS A 86 15.61 6.43 -31.29
C LYS A 86 15.44 6.92 -29.85
N MET A 87 15.85 6.11 -28.88
CA MET A 87 15.76 6.42 -27.46
C MET A 87 16.89 7.33 -27.02
N GLU A 88 16.58 8.30 -26.15
CA GLU A 88 17.60 9.17 -25.57
C GLU A 88 18.58 8.35 -24.69
N PRO A 89 19.90 8.54 -24.79
CA PRO A 89 20.87 7.73 -24.04
C PRO A 89 20.68 7.74 -22.52
N ALA A 90 20.26 8.88 -21.94
CA ALA A 90 20.00 8.99 -20.51
C ALA A 90 18.78 8.16 -20.08
N CYS A 91 17.73 8.16 -20.90
CA CYS A 91 16.54 7.35 -20.70
C CYS A 91 16.90 5.85 -20.80
N LYS A 92 17.59 5.45 -21.86
CA LYS A 92 18.04 4.07 -22.09
C LYS A 92 18.85 3.51 -20.92
N ARG A 93 19.73 4.33 -20.33
CA ARG A 93 20.52 3.94 -19.15
C ARG A 93 19.64 3.53 -17.96
N HIS A 94 18.54 4.22 -17.71
CA HIS A 94 17.63 3.89 -16.59
C HIS A 94 16.93 2.56 -16.81
N PHE A 95 16.46 2.31 -18.04
CA PHE A 95 15.82 1.03 -18.39
C PHE A 95 16.80 -0.15 -18.25
N ILE A 96 18.04 0.01 -18.71
CA ILE A 96 19.06 -1.03 -18.55
C ILE A 96 19.38 -1.26 -17.07
N GLN A 97 19.46 -0.20 -16.27
CA GLN A 97 19.71 -0.32 -14.83
C GLN A 97 18.58 -1.04 -14.09
N ASP A 98 17.32 -0.74 -14.42
CA ASP A 98 16.16 -1.45 -13.89
C ASP A 98 16.18 -2.93 -14.28
N THR A 99 16.50 -3.23 -15.53
CA THR A 99 16.60 -4.62 -15.99
C THR A 99 17.75 -5.37 -15.31
N CYS A 100 18.89 -4.70 -15.06
CA CYS A 100 19.98 -5.27 -14.25
C CYS A 100 19.53 -5.56 -12.81
N LEU A 101 18.72 -4.69 -12.19
CA LEU A 101 18.15 -4.96 -10.87
C LEU A 101 17.28 -6.22 -10.90
N TYR A 102 16.38 -6.31 -11.88
CA TYR A 102 15.45 -7.44 -12.04
C TYR A 102 16.16 -8.78 -12.28
N GLU A 103 17.17 -8.79 -13.15
CA GLU A 103 17.88 -10.02 -13.54
C GLU A 103 18.98 -10.41 -12.54
N CYS A 104 19.68 -9.44 -11.95
CA CYS A 104 20.89 -9.73 -11.17
C CYS A 104 20.68 -9.69 -9.66
N SER A 105 19.62 -9.06 -9.13
CA SER A 105 19.46 -8.89 -7.69
C SER A 105 18.99 -10.16 -6.99
N PRO A 106 19.73 -10.63 -5.97
CA PRO A 106 19.32 -11.78 -5.16
C PRO A 106 18.31 -11.39 -4.06
N ASN A 107 17.91 -10.12 -3.99
CA ASN A 107 17.12 -9.56 -2.88
C ASN A 107 15.69 -9.19 -3.30
N LEU A 108 15.23 -9.67 -4.46
CA LEU A 108 13.87 -9.46 -4.93
C LEU A 108 12.87 -10.49 -4.40
N GLY A 109 13.31 -11.49 -3.62
CA GLY A 109 12.46 -12.57 -3.15
C GLY A 109 11.15 -12.17 -2.43
N PRO A 110 11.07 -11.07 -1.65
CA PRO A 110 9.78 -10.63 -1.08
C PRO A 110 8.73 -10.24 -2.14
N TRP A 111 9.14 -10.04 -3.40
CA TRP A 111 8.30 -9.63 -4.52
C TRP A 111 8.12 -10.72 -5.58
N ILE A 112 8.75 -11.89 -5.41
CA ILE A 112 8.55 -13.03 -6.31
C ILE A 112 7.20 -13.66 -6.01
N GLN A 113 6.32 -13.72 -7.01
CA GLN A 113 5.05 -14.42 -6.94
C GLN A 113 5.16 -15.70 -7.78
N GLU A 114 4.77 -16.84 -7.21
CA GLU A 114 4.63 -18.08 -7.99
C GLU A 114 3.37 -17.96 -8.86
N ASP A 115 3.54 -18.09 -10.17
CA ASP A 115 2.42 -18.21 -11.12
C ASP A 115 1.76 -19.58 -10.90
N ARG A 116 0.82 -19.65 -9.96
CA ARG A 116 -0.08 -20.80 -9.82
C ARG A 116 -1.14 -20.72 -10.90
N ASP A 117 -1.12 -21.71 -11.79
CA ASP A 117 -2.07 -22.02 -12.86
C ASP A 117 -1.94 -21.22 -14.17
N VAL A 118 -1.08 -21.68 -15.08
CA VAL A 118 -1.28 -21.47 -16.52
C VAL A 118 -1.12 -22.81 -17.23
N GLY A 119 -2.26 -23.33 -17.72
CA GLY A 119 -2.35 -24.61 -18.41
C GLY A 119 -1.42 -24.70 -19.62
N SER A 120 -0.82 -25.86 -19.78
CA SER A 120 -0.02 -26.29 -20.91
C SER A 120 -0.86 -26.39 -22.19
N GLY A 121 -0.92 -25.30 -22.97
CA GLY A 121 -1.43 -25.29 -24.33
C GLY A 121 -0.41 -24.69 -25.32
N PRO A 122 -0.33 -25.14 -26.58
CA PRO A 122 0.77 -24.79 -27.50
C PRO A 122 0.65 -23.40 -28.16
N ASP A 123 -0.39 -22.61 -27.86
CA ASP A 123 -0.73 -21.42 -28.65
C ASP A 123 -0.24 -20.06 -28.10
N TYR A 124 0.58 -20.03 -27.05
CA TYR A 124 1.07 -18.76 -26.46
C TYR A 124 2.46 -18.31 -26.92
N LEU A 125 2.92 -18.70 -28.11
CA LEU A 125 4.14 -18.17 -28.73
C LEU A 125 3.93 -16.97 -29.68
N LYS A 126 2.75 -16.33 -29.63
CA LYS A 126 2.51 -15.06 -30.33
C LYS A 126 1.70 -14.09 -29.48
N GLY A 127 2.35 -13.42 -28.54
CA GLY A 127 1.78 -12.22 -27.92
C GLY A 127 2.28 -11.92 -26.52
N SER A 128 3.43 -11.27 -26.40
CA SER A 128 3.55 -10.07 -25.56
C SER A 128 4.92 -9.42 -25.76
N SER A 129 5.01 -8.55 -26.76
CA SER A 129 6.08 -7.54 -26.82
C SER A 129 5.71 -6.27 -26.04
N ASN A 130 4.63 -6.27 -25.25
CA ASN A 130 4.04 -5.05 -24.67
C ASN A 130 3.97 -5.00 -23.14
N SER A 131 4.54 -5.99 -22.42
CA SER A 131 4.57 -5.95 -20.95
C SER A 131 5.71 -5.08 -20.38
N TYR A 132 6.73 -4.75 -21.17
CA TYR A 132 7.93 -4.03 -20.70
C TYR A 132 7.76 -2.50 -20.54
N CYS A 133 6.72 -1.89 -21.13
CA CYS A 133 6.44 -0.47 -20.90
C CYS A 133 5.64 -0.16 -19.62
N LYS A 134 5.23 -1.18 -18.85
CA LYS A 134 4.33 -0.98 -17.70
C LYS A 134 5.03 -0.84 -16.33
N VAL A 135 6.35 -1.01 -16.26
CA VAL A 135 7.11 -0.98 -14.99
C VAL A 135 7.90 0.34 -14.78
N LEU A 136 8.08 1.19 -15.79
CA LEU A 136 9.03 2.31 -15.70
C LEU A 136 8.41 3.70 -15.85
N LEU A 137 7.51 4.05 -14.93
CA LEU A 137 7.15 5.44 -14.60
C LEU A 137 7.03 5.68 -13.09
N ASP A 138 7.83 5.00 -12.27
CA ASP A 138 7.99 5.38 -10.85
C ASP A 138 9.45 5.76 -10.56
N LEU A 139 9.80 7.00 -10.91
CA LEU A 139 11.11 7.62 -10.66
C LEU A 139 11.45 7.76 -9.15
N SER A 140 10.56 7.33 -8.24
CA SER A 140 10.79 7.42 -6.79
C SER A 140 11.59 6.26 -6.19
N PHE A 141 11.87 5.20 -6.95
CA PHE A 141 12.52 3.98 -6.44
C PHE A 141 14.06 4.06 -6.40
N VAL A 142 14.68 4.77 -7.35
CA VAL A 142 16.15 4.76 -7.52
C VAL A 142 16.87 5.71 -6.55
N GLU A 143 16.24 6.80 -6.11
CA GLU A 143 16.89 7.79 -5.22
C GLU A 143 17.14 7.29 -3.80
N LYS A 144 16.45 6.23 -3.35
CA LYS A 144 16.53 5.72 -1.96
C LYS A 144 17.57 4.64 -1.73
N MET A 145 18.32 4.20 -2.75
CA MET A 145 19.30 3.11 -2.64
C MET A 145 20.77 3.54 -2.79
N ALA A 146 21.08 4.84 -2.68
CA ALA A 146 22.46 5.29 -2.59
C ALA A 146 23.07 4.87 -1.23
N ILE A 147 23.99 3.89 -1.27
CA ILE A 147 24.85 3.52 -0.15
C ILE A 147 25.73 4.74 0.21
N PRO A 148 25.81 5.18 1.48
CA PRO A 148 26.71 6.27 1.87
C PRO A 148 28.18 5.87 1.70
N GLU A 149 28.93 6.62 0.88
CA GLU A 149 30.39 6.59 0.86
C GLU A 149 30.95 7.03 2.22
N VAL A 150 31.66 6.13 2.90
CA VAL A 150 32.44 6.46 4.10
C VAL A 150 33.71 7.22 3.69
N ARG A 151 33.68 8.56 3.75
CA ARG A 151 34.90 9.37 3.69
C ARG A 151 35.63 9.34 5.04
N ARG A 152 36.80 8.69 5.07
CA ARG A 152 37.83 8.90 6.10
C ARG A 152 38.40 10.31 5.96
N GLY A 153 38.24 11.14 7.00
CA GLY A 153 38.90 12.43 7.13
C GLY A 153 39.42 12.63 8.54
N GLY A 154 40.72 12.43 8.74
CA GLY A 154 41.40 12.70 10.00
C GLY A 154 41.59 14.20 10.24
N ARG A 155 41.63 14.60 11.51
CA ARG A 155 42.26 15.86 11.93
C ARG A 155 43.01 15.68 13.25
N ARG A 156 44.22 16.24 13.23
CA ARG A 156 45.30 16.14 14.21
C ARG A 156 45.35 17.48 14.99
N GLY A 157 45.33 17.38 16.32
CA GLY A 157 46.02 18.20 17.34
C GLY A 157 45.84 19.73 17.41
N LYS A 158 45.56 20.24 18.62
CA LYS A 158 46.51 20.91 19.53
C LYS A 158 45.76 21.60 20.68
N GLY A 159 46.33 21.57 21.89
CA GLY A 159 45.91 22.43 23.01
C GLY A 159 46.21 21.84 24.40
N THR A 160 47.46 21.94 24.84
CA THR A 160 47.94 21.72 26.22
C THR A 160 47.76 22.98 27.06
N VAL A 161 47.28 22.88 28.30
CA VAL A 161 47.73 23.68 29.46
C VAL A 161 47.61 22.83 30.73
N GLU A 162 48.73 22.65 31.43
CA GLU A 162 48.86 22.10 32.79
C GLU A 162 48.22 23.02 33.84
N LEU A 163 47.64 22.45 34.90
CA LEU A 163 48.00 22.88 36.26
C LEU A 163 47.65 21.79 37.29
N SER A 164 48.70 21.32 37.95
CA SER A 164 48.73 20.44 39.11
C SER A 164 48.03 21.02 40.34
N ARG A 165 47.23 20.21 41.05
CA ARG A 165 47.23 20.18 42.53
C ARG A 165 46.51 18.96 43.09
N SER A 166 47.26 18.15 43.83
CA SER A 166 46.79 17.12 44.76
C SER A 166 46.08 17.76 45.95
N LEU A 167 44.84 17.34 46.23
CA LEU A 167 44.20 17.49 47.54
C LEU A 167 43.41 16.22 47.87
N SER A 168 43.62 15.75 49.10
CA SER A 168 43.15 14.50 49.67
C SER A 168 41.99 14.74 50.64
N TYR A 169 41.18 13.69 50.86
CA TYR A 169 40.06 13.54 51.83
C TYR A 169 38.78 14.35 51.54
N ARG A 170 37.54 13.85 51.71
CA ARG A 170 36.96 12.91 52.70
C ARG A 170 35.61 12.38 52.17
N GLU A 171 35.24 11.13 52.48
CA GLU A 171 33.91 10.56 52.22
C GLU A 171 32.79 11.20 53.08
N PRO A 172 31.56 11.33 52.55
CA PRO A 172 30.34 11.42 53.34
C PRO A 172 29.53 10.09 53.33
N PRO A 173 28.65 9.87 54.34
CA PRO A 173 28.13 8.55 54.74
C PRO A 173 27.01 8.02 53.81
N PRO A 174 26.67 6.72 53.91
CA PRO A 174 25.64 6.10 53.09
C PRO A 174 24.23 6.45 53.61
N LEU A 175 23.33 6.87 52.72
CA LEU A 175 21.89 6.98 53.00
C LEU A 175 21.16 5.69 52.56
N PRO A 176 20.16 5.21 53.32
CA PRO A 176 19.55 3.90 53.11
C PRO A 176 18.30 3.97 52.21
N GLY A 177 18.06 2.90 51.44
CA GLY A 177 16.71 2.54 50.96
C GLY A 177 16.45 2.62 49.46
N THR A 178 17.22 1.91 48.62
CA THR A 178 17.06 1.87 47.15
C THR A 178 16.02 0.87 46.63
N ASN A 179 15.36 0.07 47.48
CA ASN A 179 14.50 -1.04 47.01
C ASN A 179 13.03 -0.70 46.74
N MET A 180 12.47 0.40 47.29
CA MET A 180 11.05 0.76 47.06
C MET A 180 10.84 1.72 45.88
N ALA A 181 11.84 2.55 45.56
CA ALA A 181 11.75 3.50 44.45
C ALA A 181 11.87 2.81 43.07
N LEU A 182 12.64 1.72 43.00
CA LEU A 182 12.86 0.96 41.77
C LEU A 182 11.63 0.12 41.37
N THR A 183 10.90 -0.40 42.36
CA THR A 183 9.66 -1.19 42.17
C THR A 183 8.49 -0.31 41.73
N VAL A 184 8.35 0.89 42.29
CA VAL A 184 7.32 1.86 41.87
C VAL A 184 7.62 2.43 40.48
N ALA A 185 8.88 2.74 40.18
CA ALA A 185 9.29 3.24 38.86
C ALA A 185 9.09 2.19 37.75
N THR A 186 9.35 0.91 38.02
CA THR A 186 9.13 -0.18 37.06
C THR A 186 7.65 -0.48 36.83
N GLN A 187 6.80 -0.40 37.88
CA GLN A 187 5.34 -0.53 37.72
C GLN A 187 4.72 0.63 36.93
N LEU A 188 5.21 1.87 37.11
CA LEU A 188 4.78 3.03 36.33
C LEU A 188 5.22 2.96 34.86
N LEU A 189 6.43 2.46 34.59
CA LEU A 189 6.89 2.18 33.22
C LEU A 189 6.07 1.08 32.54
N LEU A 190 5.69 0.03 33.28
CA LEU A 190 4.82 -1.04 32.77
C LEU A 190 3.41 -0.54 32.43
N LEU A 191 2.83 0.35 33.24
CA LEU A 191 1.54 0.99 32.97
C LEU A 191 1.61 1.97 31.78
N LEU A 192 2.73 2.67 31.59
CA LEU A 192 2.97 3.51 30.41
C LEU A 192 3.17 2.69 29.13
N VAL A 193 3.83 1.53 29.22
CA VAL A 193 4.01 0.60 28.09
C VAL A 193 2.69 -0.12 27.74
N TRP A 194 1.86 -0.48 28.72
CA TRP A 194 0.50 -0.97 28.48
C TRP A 194 -0.42 0.12 27.92
N GLY A 195 -0.34 1.36 28.42
CA GLY A 195 -1.15 2.48 27.93
C GLY A 195 -0.81 2.92 26.50
N THR A 196 0.44 2.76 26.06
CA THR A 196 0.89 3.13 24.71
C THR A 196 0.64 2.03 23.68
N ALA A 197 0.66 0.75 24.07
CA ALA A 197 0.32 -0.36 23.17
C ALA A 197 -1.19 -0.43 22.83
N VAL A 198 -2.05 0.09 23.70
CA VAL A 198 -3.52 0.09 23.50
C VAL A 198 -3.97 1.24 22.58
N TRP A 199 -3.14 2.26 22.32
CA TRP A 199 -3.61 3.47 21.63
C TRP A 199 -3.34 3.52 20.12
N ALA A 200 -2.64 2.55 19.55
CA ALA A 200 -2.22 2.59 18.15
C ALA A 200 -3.02 1.70 17.19
N ALA A 201 -3.98 0.91 17.69
CA ALA A 201 -4.86 0.10 16.85
C ALA A 201 -6.31 0.44 17.19
N ARG A 202 -7.05 1.06 16.25
CA ARG A 202 -8.51 1.06 16.30
C ARG A 202 -8.93 -0.42 16.34
N PRO A 203 -9.62 -0.91 17.38
CA PRO A 203 -10.13 -2.28 17.38
C PRO A 203 -10.98 -2.47 16.12
N GLY A 204 -10.85 -3.58 15.38
CA GLY A 204 -11.58 -3.73 14.10
C GLY A 204 -13.12 -3.69 14.22
N ALA A 205 -13.68 -3.78 15.42
CA ALA A 205 -15.10 -3.45 15.67
C ALA A 205 -15.41 -1.95 15.42
N GLU A 206 -14.42 -1.07 15.55
CA GLU A 206 -14.45 0.37 15.26
C GLU A 206 -14.33 0.68 13.75
N LEU A 207 -14.07 -0.33 12.91
CA LEU A 207 -13.99 -0.18 11.44
C LEU A 207 -15.30 -0.57 10.73
N LEU A 208 -16.24 -1.18 11.44
CA LEU A 208 -17.50 -1.66 10.87
C LEU A 208 -18.63 -0.69 11.20
N ASN A 209 -19.47 -0.42 10.21
CA ASN A 209 -20.66 0.43 10.37
C ASN A 209 -20.30 1.83 10.90
N VAL A 210 -19.40 2.52 10.19
CA VAL A 210 -18.90 3.85 10.54
C VAL A 210 -18.95 4.79 9.35
N CYS A 211 -19.00 6.09 9.64
CA CYS A 211 -18.90 7.15 8.65
C CYS A 211 -17.54 7.84 8.78
N MET A 212 -16.93 8.21 7.65
CA MET A 212 -15.69 8.97 7.66
C MET A 212 -15.94 10.44 8.03
N ASP A 213 -14.98 11.08 8.70
CA ASP A 213 -15.02 12.54 8.95
C ASP A 213 -14.59 13.31 7.68
N ALA A 214 -15.51 13.40 6.73
CA ALA A 214 -15.38 14.20 5.51
C ALA A 214 -16.48 15.27 5.41
N LYS A 215 -16.62 15.91 4.24
CA LYS A 215 -17.33 17.19 4.10
C LYS A 215 -18.84 17.12 4.39
N HIS A 216 -19.50 16.04 3.97
CA HIS A 216 -20.97 15.92 3.98
C HIS A 216 -21.49 14.65 4.67
N HIS A 217 -20.59 13.91 5.32
CA HIS A 217 -20.93 12.71 6.08
C HIS A 217 -21.58 13.08 7.41
N LYS A 218 -22.54 12.26 7.83
CA LYS A 218 -23.03 12.22 9.21
C LYS A 218 -21.96 11.64 10.13
N GLU A 219 -22.08 11.90 11.42
CA GLU A 219 -21.17 11.32 12.42
C GLU A 219 -21.28 9.79 12.48
N LYS A 220 -22.51 9.25 12.35
CA LYS A 220 -22.78 7.82 12.44
C LYS A 220 -23.82 7.40 11.40
N PRO A 221 -23.79 6.12 10.97
CA PRO A 221 -24.80 5.60 10.07
C PRO A 221 -26.19 5.62 10.71
N SER A 222 -27.21 5.94 9.92
CA SER A 222 -28.61 5.81 10.33
C SER A 222 -29.51 5.58 9.12
N PRO A 223 -30.75 5.08 9.32
CA PRO A 223 -31.73 4.98 8.23
C PRO A 223 -32.06 6.35 7.63
N GLU A 224 -32.29 6.36 6.31
CA GLU A 224 -32.64 7.53 5.49
C GLU A 224 -33.65 7.07 4.42
N ASP A 225 -34.94 6.99 4.77
CA ASP A 225 -35.95 6.36 3.90
C ASP A 225 -36.19 7.07 2.56
N LYS A 226 -35.70 8.31 2.43
CA LYS A 226 -35.94 9.20 1.28
C LYS A 226 -34.68 9.48 0.46
N LEU A 227 -33.66 8.61 0.53
CA LEU A 227 -32.49 8.75 -0.35
C LEU A 227 -32.92 8.72 -1.82
N HIS A 228 -32.39 9.65 -2.58
CA HIS A 228 -32.79 9.91 -3.96
C HIS A 228 -32.23 8.86 -4.93
N GLU A 229 -33.09 8.34 -5.80
CA GLU A 229 -32.76 7.51 -6.98
C GLU A 229 -31.61 6.51 -6.76
N GLN A 230 -30.42 6.78 -7.34
CA GLN A 230 -29.27 5.88 -7.33
C GLN A 230 -28.70 5.64 -5.93
N CYS A 231 -28.96 6.56 -4.99
CA CYS A 231 -28.54 6.41 -3.59
C CYS A 231 -29.56 5.63 -2.73
N SER A 232 -30.73 5.29 -3.28
CA SER A 232 -31.76 4.52 -2.55
C SER A 232 -31.31 3.13 -2.02
N PRO A 233 -30.31 2.43 -2.59
CA PRO A 233 -29.84 1.16 -2.02
C PRO A 233 -29.32 1.25 -0.58
N TRP A 234 -28.88 2.43 -0.14
CA TRP A 234 -28.36 2.66 1.21
C TRP A 234 -29.43 3.09 2.23
N LYS A 235 -30.71 3.21 1.85
CA LYS A 235 -31.78 3.78 2.72
C LYS A 235 -31.91 3.15 4.11
N LYS A 236 -31.60 1.85 4.24
CA LYS A 236 -31.71 1.14 5.53
C LYS A 236 -30.65 1.60 6.54
N ASN A 237 -29.48 2.03 6.05
CA ASN A 237 -28.36 2.42 6.88
C ASN A 237 -27.33 3.20 6.04
N ALA A 238 -27.28 4.53 6.19
CA ALA A 238 -26.45 5.41 5.36
C ALA A 238 -25.69 6.45 6.17
N CYS A 239 -24.56 6.88 5.63
CA CYS A 239 -23.74 8.00 6.11
C CYS A 239 -24.08 9.35 5.49
N CYS A 240 -24.87 9.38 4.43
CA CYS A 240 -25.31 10.60 3.76
C CYS A 240 -26.68 11.05 4.27
N SER A 241 -27.04 12.31 3.97
CA SER A 241 -28.40 12.83 4.19
C SER A 241 -29.23 12.73 2.90
N VAL A 242 -30.56 12.92 3.01
CA VAL A 242 -31.44 13.08 1.84
C VAL A 242 -30.97 14.21 0.92
N ASN A 243 -30.58 15.36 1.47
CA ASN A 243 -30.06 16.49 0.69
C ASN A 243 -28.80 16.10 -0.08
N THR A 244 -27.85 15.42 0.59
CA THR A 244 -26.63 14.92 -0.04
C THR A 244 -26.95 14.01 -1.23
N SER A 245 -27.92 13.10 -1.07
CA SER A 245 -28.32 12.20 -2.15
C SER A 245 -28.98 12.92 -3.33
N GLN A 246 -29.76 13.97 -3.10
CA GLN A 246 -30.34 14.79 -4.17
C GLN A 246 -29.25 15.58 -4.92
N GLU A 247 -28.32 16.17 -4.18
CA GLU A 247 -27.20 16.93 -4.76
C GLU A 247 -26.21 16.04 -5.51
N ALA A 248 -26.09 14.75 -5.16
CA ALA A 248 -25.28 13.80 -5.92
C ALA A 248 -25.75 13.63 -7.39
N HIS A 249 -27.01 13.97 -7.69
CA HIS A 249 -27.61 13.82 -9.02
C HIS A 249 -27.64 15.14 -9.83
N LYS A 250 -27.17 16.25 -9.25
CA LYS A 250 -27.14 17.57 -9.90
C LYS A 250 -25.77 17.88 -10.49
N ASP A 251 -25.76 18.63 -11.59
CA ASP A 251 -24.53 19.21 -12.15
C ASP A 251 -24.07 20.40 -11.34
N VAL A 252 -22.75 20.52 -11.14
CA VAL A 252 -22.14 21.61 -10.36
C VAL A 252 -22.81 21.74 -8.99
N SER A 253 -23.07 20.60 -8.34
CA SER A 253 -23.91 20.52 -7.16
C SER A 253 -23.30 21.21 -5.94
N TYR A 254 -24.13 21.42 -4.92
CA TYR A 254 -23.71 21.97 -3.64
C TYR A 254 -22.55 21.19 -2.99
N LEU A 255 -22.42 19.89 -3.28
CA LEU A 255 -21.43 19.03 -2.63
C LEU A 255 -20.01 19.56 -2.85
N TYR A 256 -19.62 19.69 -4.12
CA TYR A 256 -18.25 20.01 -4.52
C TYR A 256 -18.17 21.04 -5.65
N ARG A 257 -19.32 21.55 -6.13
CA ARG A 257 -19.41 22.39 -7.32
C ARG A 257 -18.68 21.77 -8.51
N PHE A 258 -18.79 20.45 -8.63
CA PHE A 258 -18.05 19.69 -9.63
C PHE A 258 -18.82 19.68 -10.95
N ASN A 259 -18.17 20.14 -12.01
CA ASN A 259 -18.63 20.12 -13.38
C ASN A 259 -18.22 18.80 -14.05
N TRP A 260 -19.22 17.93 -14.28
CA TRP A 260 -19.06 16.70 -15.05
C TRP A 260 -18.80 16.98 -16.54
N ASP A 261 -19.28 18.13 -17.05
CA ASP A 261 -19.27 18.51 -18.46
C ASP A 261 -18.06 19.40 -18.83
N HIS A 262 -16.93 19.24 -18.15
CA HIS A 262 -15.73 20.09 -18.32
C HIS A 262 -15.07 19.96 -19.72
N CYS A 263 -15.45 18.96 -20.52
CA CYS A 263 -15.05 18.80 -21.92
C CYS A 263 -16.25 18.66 -22.86
N GLY A 264 -17.37 19.31 -22.52
CA GLY A 264 -18.66 19.13 -23.18
C GLY A 264 -19.56 18.13 -22.44
N PRO A 265 -20.80 17.93 -22.90
CA PRO A 265 -21.78 17.10 -22.20
C PRO A 265 -21.27 15.69 -21.93
N LEU A 266 -21.33 15.25 -20.67
CA LEU A 266 -20.98 13.89 -20.28
C LEU A 266 -22.15 12.96 -20.61
N GLU A 267 -21.86 11.89 -21.36
CA GLU A 267 -22.86 10.90 -21.74
C GLU A 267 -23.61 10.35 -20.50
N PRO A 268 -24.95 10.25 -20.51
CA PRO A 268 -25.71 9.82 -19.33
C PRO A 268 -25.31 8.43 -18.81
N VAL A 269 -24.94 7.51 -19.72
CA VAL A 269 -24.46 6.16 -19.37
C VAL A 269 -23.12 6.17 -18.64
N CYS A 270 -22.30 7.19 -18.85
CA CYS A 270 -21.06 7.43 -18.12
C CYS A 270 -21.35 8.15 -16.80
N LYS A 271 -22.16 9.22 -16.87
CA LYS A 271 -22.49 10.07 -15.71
C LYS A 271 -23.12 9.31 -14.56
N ARG A 272 -23.98 8.32 -14.84
CA ARG A 272 -24.57 7.46 -13.80
C ARG A 272 -23.50 6.77 -12.93
N HIS A 273 -22.33 6.41 -13.47
CA HIS A 273 -21.28 5.79 -12.65
C HIS A 273 -20.66 6.78 -11.69
N PHE A 274 -20.49 8.04 -12.08
CA PHE A 274 -20.02 9.11 -11.19
C PHE A 274 -21.04 9.46 -10.09
N ILE A 275 -22.34 9.39 -10.42
CA ILE A 275 -23.42 9.54 -9.43
C ILE A 275 -23.38 8.36 -8.45
N GLN A 276 -23.31 7.12 -8.94
CA GLN A 276 -23.25 5.93 -8.10
C GLN A 276 -21.98 5.90 -7.21
N ASP A 277 -20.84 6.34 -7.74
CA ASP A 277 -19.59 6.53 -6.98
C ASP A 277 -19.78 7.55 -5.85
N THR A 278 -20.43 8.68 -6.15
CA THR A 278 -20.79 9.68 -5.14
C THR A 278 -21.71 9.07 -4.08
N CYS A 279 -22.73 8.29 -4.46
CA CYS A 279 -23.59 7.60 -3.51
C CYS A 279 -22.79 6.61 -2.64
N LEU A 280 -21.89 5.81 -3.21
CA LEU A 280 -21.05 4.88 -2.45
C LEU A 280 -20.16 5.64 -1.46
N TYR A 281 -19.45 6.68 -1.92
CA TYR A 281 -18.53 7.47 -1.11
C TYR A 281 -19.25 8.19 0.04
N GLU A 282 -20.37 8.87 -0.25
CA GLU A 282 -21.10 9.68 0.72
C GLU A 282 -21.97 8.82 1.65
N CYS A 283 -22.56 7.72 1.16
CA CYS A 283 -23.58 6.99 1.89
C CYS A 283 -23.09 5.68 2.53
N SER A 284 -22.03 5.04 2.05
CA SER A 284 -21.69 3.69 2.51
C SER A 284 -21.12 3.66 3.93
N PRO A 285 -21.74 2.94 4.87
CA PRO A 285 -21.20 2.73 6.21
C PRO A 285 -20.15 1.59 6.27
N ASN A 286 -19.82 1.01 5.12
CA ASN A 286 -19.00 -0.20 5.00
C ASN A 286 -17.61 0.07 4.44
N LEU A 287 -17.18 1.34 4.40
CA LEU A 287 -15.86 1.73 3.89
C LEU A 287 -14.79 1.86 4.99
N GLY A 288 -15.16 1.63 6.25
CA GLY A 288 -14.31 1.82 7.41
C GLY A 288 -12.90 1.19 7.35
N PRO A 289 -12.71 -0.05 6.84
CA PRO A 289 -11.39 -0.66 6.71
C PRO A 289 -10.39 0.14 5.85
N TRP A 290 -10.88 1.06 5.02
CA TRP A 290 -10.08 1.87 4.09
C TRP A 290 -10.07 3.35 4.42
N ILE A 291 -10.68 3.77 5.53
CA ILE A 291 -10.65 5.15 6.00
C ILE A 291 -9.23 5.47 6.51
N GLN A 292 -8.66 6.56 6.03
CA GLN A 292 -7.36 7.09 6.47
C GLN A 292 -7.45 8.59 6.76
N GLN A 293 -6.71 9.04 7.78
CA GLN A 293 -6.56 10.45 8.08
C GLN A 293 -5.69 11.16 7.05
N VAL A 294 -6.14 12.31 6.57
CA VAL A 294 -5.41 13.14 5.59
C VAL A 294 -5.36 14.61 5.94
N ASN A 295 -6.10 15.06 6.97
CA ASN A 295 -6.07 16.42 7.54
C ASN A 295 -5.98 17.54 6.48
N GLN A 296 -6.92 17.55 5.54
CA GLN A 296 -7.05 18.58 4.50
C GLN A 296 -8.11 19.61 4.89
N SER A 297 -8.09 20.79 4.27
CA SER A 297 -8.99 21.91 4.62
C SER A 297 -10.48 21.59 4.54
N TRP A 298 -10.87 20.59 3.76
CA TRP A 298 -12.28 20.23 3.52
C TRP A 298 -12.65 18.80 3.95
N ARG A 299 -11.69 18.02 4.45
CA ARG A 299 -11.92 16.66 5.01
C ARG A 299 -10.79 16.26 5.95
N LYS A 300 -11.12 15.63 7.08
CA LYS A 300 -10.11 15.08 8.00
C LYS A 300 -9.73 13.66 7.62
N GLU A 301 -10.68 12.91 7.09
CA GLU A 301 -10.51 11.53 6.64
C GLU A 301 -10.91 11.36 5.17
N ARG A 302 -10.40 10.30 4.51
CA ARG A 302 -10.84 9.85 3.20
C ARG A 302 -10.67 8.34 3.06
N ILE A 303 -11.27 7.76 2.04
CA ILE A 303 -10.95 6.38 1.64
C ILE A 303 -9.68 6.31 0.79
N LEU A 304 -8.93 5.22 0.96
CA LEU A 304 -7.77 4.85 0.13
C LEU A 304 -7.74 3.34 -0.12
N ASN A 305 -7.46 2.95 -1.37
CA ASN A 305 -7.31 1.57 -1.81
C ASN A 305 -8.53 0.67 -1.54
N VAL A 306 -9.75 1.22 -1.64
CA VAL A 306 -10.98 0.41 -1.56
C VAL A 306 -10.97 -0.63 -2.69
N PRO A 307 -11.17 -1.93 -2.40
CA PRO A 307 -11.06 -3.01 -3.37
C PRO A 307 -12.32 -3.06 -4.25
N LEU A 308 -12.47 -2.12 -5.18
CA LEU A 308 -13.62 -2.08 -6.08
C LEU A 308 -13.67 -3.37 -6.91
N CYS A 309 -14.84 -3.99 -7.03
CA CYS A 309 -15.00 -5.20 -7.83
C CYS A 309 -14.63 -4.95 -9.29
N LYS A 310 -14.06 -5.99 -9.91
CA LYS A 310 -13.59 -5.95 -11.29
C LYS A 310 -14.67 -5.46 -12.26
N GLU A 311 -15.87 -6.03 -12.20
CA GLU A 311 -16.94 -5.74 -13.16
C GLU A 311 -17.52 -4.33 -12.98
N ASP A 312 -17.57 -3.80 -11.75
CA ASP A 312 -17.99 -2.41 -11.49
C ASP A 312 -17.04 -1.43 -12.17
N CYS A 313 -15.73 -1.66 -12.05
CA CYS A 313 -14.72 -0.83 -12.70
C CYS A 313 -14.72 -0.97 -14.23
N GLU A 314 -14.79 -2.20 -14.74
CA GLU A 314 -14.83 -2.45 -16.19
C GLU A 314 -16.06 -1.85 -16.85
N SER A 315 -17.23 -1.95 -16.20
CA SER A 315 -18.47 -1.37 -16.69
C SER A 315 -18.40 0.16 -16.71
N TRP A 316 -17.89 0.78 -15.64
CA TRP A 316 -17.68 2.23 -15.58
C TRP A 316 -16.77 2.70 -16.72
N TRP A 317 -15.62 2.07 -16.89
CA TRP A 317 -14.68 2.41 -17.95
C TRP A 317 -15.28 2.26 -19.36
N ARG A 318 -16.01 1.18 -19.61
CA ARG A 318 -16.65 0.91 -20.90
C ARG A 318 -17.72 1.95 -21.22
N ASP A 319 -18.59 2.27 -20.26
CA ASP A 319 -19.69 3.21 -20.47
C ASP A 319 -19.21 4.67 -20.62
N CYS A 320 -18.00 4.98 -20.12
CA CYS A 320 -17.35 6.27 -20.32
C CYS A 320 -16.48 6.37 -21.57
N ARG A 321 -16.31 5.30 -22.35
CA ARG A 321 -15.33 5.24 -23.45
C ARG A 321 -15.50 6.34 -24.51
N THR A 322 -16.72 6.77 -24.78
CA THR A 322 -17.05 7.81 -25.79
C THR A 322 -17.10 9.23 -25.22
N SER A 323 -17.06 9.37 -23.90
CA SER A 323 -17.00 10.67 -23.23
C SER A 323 -15.62 11.32 -23.37
N TYR A 324 -15.52 12.60 -22.99
CA TYR A 324 -14.28 13.36 -23.06
C TYR A 324 -13.85 13.87 -21.68
N THR A 325 -12.55 14.02 -21.48
CA THR A 325 -11.96 14.68 -20.31
C THR A 325 -10.62 15.32 -20.68
N CYS A 326 -10.03 16.07 -19.77
CA CYS A 326 -8.75 16.74 -19.95
C CYS A 326 -7.71 16.36 -18.88
N LYS A 327 -8.05 15.42 -17.97
CA LYS A 327 -7.21 15.08 -16.80
C LYS A 327 -7.35 13.61 -16.40
N THR A 328 -6.25 13.02 -15.93
CA THR A 328 -6.21 11.69 -15.28
C THR A 328 -6.53 11.73 -13.78
N ASN A 329 -6.31 12.87 -13.11
CA ASN A 329 -6.56 13.03 -11.69
C ASN A 329 -7.55 14.16 -11.47
N TRP A 330 -8.73 13.82 -10.96
CA TRP A 330 -9.84 14.74 -10.78
C TRP A 330 -9.94 15.31 -9.35
N HIS A 331 -9.08 14.91 -8.41
CA HIS A 331 -9.00 15.56 -7.10
C HIS A 331 -8.22 16.88 -7.12
N LYS A 332 -7.26 17.06 -8.04
CA LYS A 332 -6.32 18.19 -7.99
C LYS A 332 -6.00 18.76 -9.36
N GLY A 333 -5.61 20.05 -9.37
CA GLY A 333 -5.10 20.72 -10.57
C GLY A 333 -6.18 21.11 -11.58
N TRP A 334 -7.38 21.43 -11.11
CA TRP A 334 -8.42 22.10 -11.88
C TRP A 334 -8.26 23.62 -11.78
N ASN A 335 -8.75 24.34 -12.78
CA ASN A 335 -9.00 25.77 -12.66
C ASN A 335 -10.37 25.99 -11.99
N TRP A 336 -10.44 26.82 -10.95
CA TRP A 336 -11.67 27.09 -10.18
C TRP A 336 -12.10 28.56 -10.25
N THR A 337 -11.53 29.38 -11.14
CA THR A 337 -11.79 30.82 -11.22
C THR A 337 -13.26 31.16 -11.46
N SER A 338 -14.01 30.33 -12.20
CA SER A 338 -15.44 30.50 -12.46
C SER A 338 -16.36 29.98 -11.32
N GLY A 339 -15.78 29.44 -10.25
CA GLY A 339 -16.51 28.89 -9.10
C GLY A 339 -16.87 27.39 -9.22
N PHE A 340 -16.52 26.76 -10.33
CA PHE A 340 -16.56 25.31 -10.58
C PHE A 340 -15.30 24.87 -11.33
N ASN A 341 -15.05 23.57 -11.47
CA ASN A 341 -13.83 23.09 -12.12
C ASN A 341 -13.88 23.23 -13.65
N GLU A 342 -12.79 23.77 -14.18
CA GLU A 342 -12.50 23.90 -15.61
C GLU A 342 -11.14 23.29 -15.94
N CYS A 343 -10.97 22.85 -17.18
CA CYS A 343 -9.69 22.34 -17.67
C CYS A 343 -8.59 23.42 -17.51
N PRO A 344 -7.44 23.07 -16.91
CA PRO A 344 -6.38 24.04 -16.63
C PRO A 344 -5.65 24.51 -17.89
N VAL A 345 -5.67 23.70 -18.95
CA VAL A 345 -5.02 23.96 -20.23
C VAL A 345 -6.08 23.97 -21.31
N LYS A 346 -6.07 25.00 -22.16
CA LYS A 346 -6.94 25.09 -23.34
C LYS A 346 -6.57 23.98 -24.33
N ASP A 347 -7.58 23.38 -24.97
CA ASP A 347 -7.45 22.28 -25.95
C ASP A 347 -6.91 20.94 -25.43
N ALA A 348 -6.94 20.70 -24.11
CA ALA A 348 -6.56 19.41 -23.52
C ALA A 348 -7.67 18.34 -23.58
N CYS A 349 -8.83 18.63 -24.16
CA CYS A 349 -9.94 17.67 -24.16
C CYS A 349 -9.70 16.54 -25.16
N HIS A 350 -9.63 15.32 -24.65
CA HIS A 350 -9.49 14.09 -25.44
C HIS A 350 -10.51 13.04 -24.96
N PRO A 351 -10.78 12.00 -25.77
CA PRO A 351 -11.63 10.90 -25.34
C PRO A 351 -11.12 10.27 -24.03
N PHE A 352 -12.03 9.78 -23.19
CA PHE A 352 -11.70 9.21 -21.88
C PHE A 352 -10.60 8.15 -21.93
N TYR A 353 -10.58 7.30 -22.96
CA TYR A 353 -9.56 6.25 -23.11
C TYR A 353 -8.14 6.78 -23.33
N PHE A 354 -7.98 8.05 -23.76
CA PHE A 354 -6.68 8.69 -23.90
C PHE A 354 -6.04 8.92 -22.52
N TYR A 355 -6.81 9.45 -21.58
CA TYR A 355 -6.38 9.69 -20.20
C TYR A 355 -6.43 8.42 -19.35
N PHE A 356 -7.38 7.52 -19.65
CA PHE A 356 -7.61 6.28 -18.92
C PHE A 356 -7.54 5.09 -19.88
N PRO A 357 -6.34 4.61 -20.24
CA PRO A 357 -6.18 3.56 -21.26
C PRO A 357 -6.70 2.18 -20.83
N THR A 358 -6.93 1.97 -19.54
CA THR A 358 -7.45 0.70 -19.00
C THR A 358 -8.48 0.98 -17.88
N PRO A 359 -9.35 0.02 -17.53
CA PRO A 359 -10.26 0.17 -16.40
C PRO A 359 -9.54 0.53 -15.10
N ALA A 360 -8.43 -0.16 -14.79
CA ALA A 360 -7.63 0.12 -13.60
C ALA A 360 -7.07 1.56 -13.61
N ALA A 361 -6.67 2.10 -14.76
CA ALA A 361 -6.21 3.48 -14.87
C ALA A 361 -7.35 4.47 -14.52
N LEU A 362 -8.59 4.19 -14.93
CA LEU A 362 -9.74 5.01 -14.51
C LEU A 362 -9.95 4.93 -13.00
N CYS A 363 -10.27 3.74 -12.50
CA CYS A 363 -10.77 3.58 -11.13
C CYS A 363 -9.70 3.90 -10.08
N ASN A 364 -8.43 3.58 -10.34
CA ASN A 364 -7.34 3.87 -9.40
C ASN A 364 -6.94 5.35 -9.42
N GLU A 365 -6.87 6.00 -10.59
CA GLU A 365 -6.23 7.31 -10.71
C GLU A 365 -7.20 8.49 -10.59
N ILE A 366 -8.44 8.34 -11.09
CA ILE A 366 -9.38 9.46 -11.21
C ILE A 366 -9.58 10.17 -9.86
N TRP A 367 -9.69 9.40 -8.79
CA TRP A 367 -9.80 9.88 -7.42
C TRP A 367 -8.54 9.65 -6.59
N SER A 368 -7.34 9.72 -7.19
CA SER A 368 -6.06 9.64 -6.47
C SER A 368 -5.99 8.47 -5.47
N HIS A 369 -6.16 7.25 -5.97
CA HIS A 369 -6.15 6.00 -5.21
C HIS A 369 -7.22 5.88 -4.12
N SER A 370 -8.38 6.52 -4.28
CA SER A 370 -9.55 6.15 -3.47
C SER A 370 -9.89 4.67 -3.65
N TYR A 371 -9.80 4.17 -4.88
CA TYR A 371 -9.94 2.75 -5.19
C TYR A 371 -8.62 2.11 -5.57
N LYS A 372 -8.55 0.80 -5.34
CA LYS A 372 -7.61 -0.12 -5.93
C LYS A 372 -8.41 -1.28 -6.49
N VAL A 373 -8.56 -1.37 -7.81
CA VAL A 373 -9.39 -2.42 -8.44
C VAL A 373 -8.92 -3.79 -7.97
N SER A 374 -9.88 -4.59 -7.54
CA SER A 374 -9.69 -5.97 -7.11
C SER A 374 -9.77 -6.92 -8.31
N ASN A 375 -9.04 -8.03 -8.26
CA ASN A 375 -9.20 -9.12 -9.22
C ASN A 375 -10.42 -9.99 -8.93
N TYR A 376 -11.03 -9.83 -7.75
CA TYR A 376 -12.24 -10.55 -7.39
C TYR A 376 -13.46 -9.99 -8.12
N SER A 377 -14.33 -10.90 -8.53
CA SER A 377 -15.61 -10.59 -9.13
C SER A 377 -16.68 -10.22 -8.10
N ARG A 378 -17.71 -9.52 -8.57
CA ARG A 378 -18.94 -9.26 -7.82
C ARG A 378 -19.49 -10.54 -7.18
N GLY A 379 -20.02 -10.42 -5.97
CA GLY A 379 -20.57 -11.55 -5.19
C GLY A 379 -19.54 -12.44 -4.50
N SER A 380 -18.23 -12.20 -4.67
CA SER A 380 -17.18 -12.99 -4.01
C SER A 380 -17.07 -12.79 -2.49
N GLY A 381 -17.68 -11.74 -1.94
CA GLY A 381 -17.47 -11.30 -0.57
C GLY A 381 -16.07 -10.68 -0.34
N ARG A 382 -15.28 -10.44 -1.40
CA ARG A 382 -13.87 -9.97 -1.33
C ARG A 382 -13.61 -8.64 -2.04
N CYS A 383 -14.64 -8.00 -2.58
CA CYS A 383 -14.53 -6.70 -3.23
C CYS A 383 -15.79 -5.87 -2.99
N ILE A 384 -15.62 -4.55 -2.94
CA ILE A 384 -16.72 -3.60 -2.75
C ILE A 384 -17.46 -3.43 -4.08
N GLN A 385 -18.78 -3.54 -4.01
CA GLN A 385 -19.70 -3.29 -5.11
C GLN A 385 -20.28 -1.88 -4.97
N MET A 386 -20.15 -1.10 -6.04
CA MET A 386 -20.76 0.22 -6.18
C MET A 386 -22.22 0.09 -6.62
N TRP A 387 -22.51 -0.92 -7.44
CA TRP A 387 -23.86 -1.27 -7.87
C TRP A 387 -24.35 -2.52 -7.14
N PHE A 388 -25.54 -2.52 -6.56
CA PHE A 388 -26.15 -3.73 -5.99
C PHE A 388 -27.67 -3.58 -5.89
N ASP A 389 -28.37 -4.72 -5.84
CA ASP A 389 -29.82 -4.76 -5.66
C ASP A 389 -30.16 -4.76 -4.16
N PRO A 390 -30.78 -3.69 -3.61
CA PRO A 390 -31.09 -3.62 -2.19
C PRO A 390 -32.13 -4.65 -1.73
N ALA A 391 -32.88 -5.28 -2.64
CA ALA A 391 -33.77 -6.38 -2.30
C ALA A 391 -33.02 -7.63 -1.82
N GLN A 392 -31.76 -7.79 -2.24
CA GLN A 392 -30.88 -8.89 -1.86
C GLN A 392 -29.95 -8.54 -0.68
N GLY A 393 -30.14 -7.36 -0.08
CA GLY A 393 -29.26 -6.84 0.98
C GLY A 393 -28.02 -6.14 0.43
N ASN A 394 -27.26 -5.53 1.35
CA ASN A 394 -26.02 -4.83 0.99
C ASN A 394 -24.83 -5.81 1.06
N PRO A 395 -24.22 -6.21 -0.08
CA PRO A 395 -23.13 -7.18 -0.09
C PRO A 395 -21.85 -6.65 0.56
N ASN A 396 -21.72 -5.33 0.71
CA ASN A 396 -20.51 -4.71 1.25
C ASN A 396 -20.36 -4.88 2.77
N GLU A 397 -21.43 -5.26 3.48
CA GLU A 397 -21.36 -5.57 4.90
C GLU A 397 -20.44 -6.76 5.18
N GLU A 398 -20.54 -7.81 4.37
CA GLU A 398 -19.66 -8.99 4.47
C GLU A 398 -18.22 -8.64 4.09
N VAL A 399 -18.04 -7.87 3.01
CA VAL A 399 -16.72 -7.47 2.53
C VAL A 399 -15.99 -6.64 3.60
N ALA A 400 -16.66 -5.67 4.20
CA ALA A 400 -16.09 -4.85 5.26
C ALA A 400 -15.68 -5.71 6.47
N ARG A 401 -16.53 -6.66 6.87
CA ARG A 401 -16.26 -7.60 7.97
C ARG A 401 -15.01 -8.44 7.68
N PHE A 402 -14.93 -9.02 6.49
CA PHE A 402 -13.78 -9.82 6.07
C PHE A 402 -12.45 -9.06 6.18
N TYR A 403 -12.40 -7.82 5.68
CA TYR A 403 -11.19 -7.01 5.74
C TYR A 403 -10.88 -6.49 7.15
N ALA A 404 -11.90 -6.10 7.94
CA ALA A 404 -11.70 -5.67 9.32
C ALA A 404 -11.12 -6.80 10.20
N GLU A 405 -11.59 -8.04 10.02
CA GLU A 405 -11.08 -9.21 10.73
C GLU A 405 -9.62 -9.52 10.37
N ALA A 406 -9.29 -9.47 9.08
CA ALA A 406 -7.91 -9.67 8.61
C ALA A 406 -6.93 -8.63 9.19
N MET A 407 -7.37 -7.38 9.34
CA MET A 407 -6.58 -6.31 9.95
C MET A 407 -6.38 -6.52 11.46
N ASN A 408 -7.37 -7.05 12.17
CA ASN A 408 -7.25 -7.40 13.59
C ASN A 408 -6.32 -8.61 13.84
N GLY A 409 -6.40 -9.65 13.01
CA GLY A 409 -5.54 -10.83 13.12
C GLY A 409 -4.05 -10.52 12.97
N ALA A 410 -3.72 -9.57 12.08
CA ALA A 410 -2.36 -9.05 11.93
C ALA A 410 -1.86 -8.29 13.18
N GLY A 411 -2.76 -7.65 13.93
CA GLY A 411 -2.45 -6.96 15.19
C GLY A 411 -2.10 -7.93 16.33
N LEU A 412 -2.86 -9.03 16.47
CA LEU A 412 -2.63 -10.03 17.53
C LEU A 412 -1.27 -10.74 17.38
N HIS A 413 -0.86 -11.04 16.15
CA HIS A 413 0.44 -11.65 15.84
C HIS A 413 1.63 -10.73 16.16
N ARG A 414 1.43 -9.42 16.23
CA ARG A 414 2.50 -8.44 16.54
C ARG A 414 2.76 -8.27 18.04
N VAL A 415 1.80 -8.61 18.89
CA VAL A 415 1.88 -8.44 20.36
C VAL A 415 2.37 -9.71 21.06
N TRP A 416 2.15 -10.89 20.46
CA TRP A 416 2.49 -12.19 21.04
C TRP A 416 4.00 -12.41 21.36
N PRO A 417 4.95 -11.99 20.51
CA PRO A 417 6.38 -12.17 20.81
C PRO A 417 6.85 -11.33 22.01
N GLY A 418 6.25 -10.15 22.23
CA GLY A 418 6.63 -9.24 23.30
C GLY A 418 6.15 -9.68 24.69
N LEU A 419 4.93 -10.23 24.78
CA LEU A 419 4.37 -10.74 26.04
C LEU A 419 5.04 -12.05 26.49
N SER A 420 5.45 -12.88 25.54
CA SER A 420 6.14 -14.15 25.79
C SER A 420 7.56 -13.95 26.32
N GLY A 421 8.28 -12.93 25.80
CA GLY A 421 9.61 -12.56 26.28
C GLY A 421 9.61 -11.94 27.69
N LEU A 422 8.64 -11.07 27.99
CA LEU A 422 8.50 -10.45 29.30
C LEU A 422 8.12 -11.45 30.40
N ALA A 423 7.28 -12.44 30.09
CA ALA A 423 6.93 -13.51 31.03
C ALA A 423 8.13 -14.40 31.37
N LEU A 424 9.00 -14.69 30.39
CA LEU A 424 10.22 -15.47 30.59
C LEU A 424 11.25 -14.71 31.46
N ILE A 425 11.40 -13.41 31.22
CA ILE A 425 12.29 -12.53 32.00
C ILE A 425 11.77 -12.38 33.44
N LEU A 426 10.46 -12.22 33.66
CA LEU A 426 9.89 -12.18 35.00
C LEU A 426 10.09 -13.49 35.76
N PHE A 427 9.97 -14.63 35.08
CA PHE A 427 10.19 -15.94 35.70
C PHE A 427 11.65 -16.12 36.13
N LEU A 428 12.61 -15.68 35.29
CA LEU A 428 14.05 -15.74 35.59
C LEU A 428 14.52 -14.76 36.67
N VAL A 429 13.77 -13.68 36.92
CA VAL A 429 14.10 -12.70 37.97
C VAL A 429 13.47 -13.07 39.32
N LEU A 430 12.40 -13.88 39.32
CA LEU A 430 11.65 -14.29 40.51
C LEU A 430 11.97 -15.71 41.03
N THR A 431 12.82 -16.47 40.33
CA THR A 431 13.40 -17.75 40.78
C THR A 431 14.91 -17.62 40.90
#